data_AF-A0A2E6VR50-F1
#
_entry.id   AF-A0A2E6VR50-F1
#
_cell.length_a   1.000
_cell.length_b   1.000
_cell.length_c   1.000
_cell.angle_alpha   90.00
_cell.angle_beta   90.00
_cell.angle_gamma   90.00
#
_symmetry.space_group_name_H-M   'P 1'
#
loop_
_entity.id
_entity.type
_entity.pdbx_description
1 polymer ?
#
loop_
_entity_poly.entity_id
_entity_poly.type
_entity_poly.pdbx_seq_one_letter_code
_entity_poly.pdbx_strand_id
1 'polypeptide(L)'
;MMKDIVHAENVLDHLEAFGHHAHQLNLPALHSCLLEHENRLSKLLTEAHDWGEKRAQARFRLKALEKKASDFYSHVGFQLPYVLSEAQCIPLCTGRHLNVINRLRYRGRALAKIQQPGDASAVLAADHQRFLAAYDGAVDDFLRAAGEFQHAQRCALQESQQIREILVQAKAQLLEACSLGDESYKSIKKRVVRTKRALGLGALQKLPTSVGPIYGFE
;
A
#
# COMPACT_ATOMS: atom_id res chain seq x y z
N MET A 1 -4.50 8.87 2.80
CA MET A 1 -3.53 7.89 2.28
C MET A 1 -2.26 7.83 3.11
N MET A 2 -1.31 8.79 3.12
CA MET A 2 -0.15 8.68 4.04
C MET A 2 -0.53 8.89 5.52
N LYS A 3 -1.55 9.70 5.80
CA LYS A 3 -2.03 9.96 7.17
C LYS A 3 -2.53 8.69 7.88
N ASP A 4 -2.95 7.68 7.13
CA ASP A 4 -3.58 6.49 7.68
C ASP A 4 -2.53 5.51 8.25
N ILE A 5 -1.39 5.35 7.56
CA ILE A 5 -0.26 4.54 8.07
C ILE A 5 0.36 5.21 9.31
N VAL A 6 0.53 6.55 9.29
CA VAL A 6 1.02 7.31 10.45
C VAL A 6 0.16 7.10 11.70
N HIS A 7 -1.16 6.92 11.52
CA HIS A 7 -2.03 6.61 12.66
C HIS A 7 -1.81 5.21 13.22
N ALA A 8 -1.41 4.23 12.41
CA ALA A 8 -1.06 2.90 12.87
C ALA A 8 0.36 2.87 13.48
N GLU A 9 1.31 3.63 12.93
CA GLU A 9 2.66 3.82 13.53
C GLU A 9 2.57 4.41 14.94
N ASN A 10 1.75 5.45 15.14
CA ASN A 10 1.52 5.99 16.49
C ASN A 10 0.97 4.94 17.48
N VAL A 11 0.26 3.92 17.01
CA VAL A 11 -0.23 2.82 17.87
C VAL A 11 0.91 1.89 18.25
N LEU A 12 1.85 1.65 17.34
CA LEU A 12 3.07 0.90 17.61
C LEU A 12 3.91 1.60 18.69
N ASP A 13 4.11 2.91 18.59
CA ASP A 13 4.82 3.71 19.62
C ASP A 13 4.17 3.60 21.01
N HIS A 14 2.83 3.46 21.05
CA HIS A 14 2.10 3.25 22.29
C HIS A 14 2.28 1.84 22.84
N LEU A 15 2.30 0.82 21.98
CA LEU A 15 2.58 -0.57 22.36
C LEU A 15 3.97 -0.68 22.98
N GLU A 16 5.00 -0.16 22.31
CA GLU A 16 6.38 -0.20 22.79
C GLU A 16 6.52 0.49 24.16
N ALA A 17 5.94 1.69 24.30
CA ALA A 17 6.01 2.44 25.55
C ALA A 17 5.28 1.76 26.70
N PHE A 18 4.08 1.22 26.46
CA PHE A 18 3.33 0.50 27.49
C PHE A 18 3.93 -0.87 27.80
N GLY A 19 4.51 -1.53 26.81
CA GLY A 19 5.29 -2.76 27.00
C GLY A 19 6.46 -2.50 27.94
N HIS A 20 7.26 -1.46 27.68
CA HIS A 20 8.36 -1.08 28.56
C HIS A 20 7.90 -0.83 30.01
N HIS A 21 6.79 -0.11 30.20
CA HIS A 21 6.23 0.10 31.52
C HIS A 21 5.70 -1.18 32.18
N ALA A 22 5.05 -2.07 31.43
CA ALA A 22 4.60 -3.36 31.93
C ALA A 22 5.78 -4.23 32.41
N HIS A 23 6.90 -4.18 31.69
CA HIS A 23 8.13 -4.85 32.11
C HIS A 23 8.68 -4.27 33.42
N GLN A 24 8.79 -2.93 33.51
CA GLN A 24 9.29 -2.24 34.71
C GLN A 24 8.43 -2.50 35.97
N LEU A 25 7.11 -2.64 35.79
CA LEU A 25 6.15 -2.89 36.87
C LEU A 25 5.99 -4.38 37.20
N ASN A 26 6.80 -5.26 36.60
CA ASN A 26 6.72 -6.72 36.78
C ASN A 26 5.33 -7.29 36.44
N LEU A 27 4.74 -6.84 35.33
CA LEU A 27 3.47 -7.33 34.79
C LEU A 27 3.72 -8.21 33.55
N PRO A 28 4.25 -9.45 33.70
CA PRO A 28 4.73 -10.25 32.57
C PRO A 28 3.61 -10.63 31.59
N ALA A 29 2.40 -10.94 32.07
CA ALA A 29 1.28 -11.28 31.21
C ALA A 29 0.86 -10.10 30.31
N LEU A 30 0.84 -8.89 30.86
CA LEU A 30 0.54 -7.68 30.09
C LEU A 30 1.67 -7.37 29.10
N HIS A 31 2.93 -7.48 29.53
CA HIS A 31 4.09 -7.30 28.67
C HIS A 31 4.06 -8.26 27.47
N SER A 32 3.85 -9.56 27.69
CA SER A 32 3.76 -10.56 26.63
C SER A 32 2.61 -10.27 25.66
N CYS A 33 1.44 -9.88 26.17
CA CYS A 33 0.30 -9.50 25.33
C CYS A 33 0.61 -8.28 24.45
N LEU A 34 1.18 -7.22 25.02
CA LEU A 34 1.54 -6.01 24.27
C LEU A 34 2.61 -6.30 23.20
N LEU A 35 3.60 -7.12 23.53
CA LEU A 35 4.66 -7.52 22.60
C LEU A 35 4.13 -8.36 21.43
N GLU A 36 3.14 -9.23 21.66
CA GLU A 36 2.48 -9.98 20.59
C GLU A 36 1.78 -9.03 19.59
N HIS A 37 1.03 -8.06 20.12
CA HIS A 37 0.35 -7.06 19.28
C HIS A 37 1.33 -6.12 18.57
N GLU A 38 2.44 -5.75 19.21
CA GLU A 38 3.53 -4.98 18.61
C GLU A 38 4.11 -5.71 17.39
N ASN A 39 4.49 -6.97 17.55
CA ASN A 39 5.03 -7.79 16.48
C ASN A 39 4.05 -7.94 15.31
N ARG A 40 2.77 -8.17 15.62
CA ARG A 40 1.73 -8.31 14.60
C ARG A 40 1.51 -7.01 13.81
N LEU A 41 1.39 -5.88 14.51
CA LEU A 41 1.20 -4.58 13.85
C LEU A 41 2.44 -4.15 13.06
N SER A 42 3.64 -4.36 13.61
CA SER A 42 4.92 -4.08 12.94
C SER A 42 5.05 -4.83 11.61
N LYS A 43 4.68 -6.12 11.59
CA LYS A 43 4.65 -6.91 10.36
C LYS A 43 3.70 -6.32 9.31
N LEU A 44 2.49 -5.94 9.71
CA LEU A 44 1.51 -5.34 8.79
C LEU A 44 1.95 -3.97 8.26
N LEU A 45 2.59 -3.16 9.10
CA LEU A 45 3.17 -1.88 8.70
C LEU A 45 4.32 -2.06 7.73
N THR A 46 5.20 -3.04 7.97
CA THR A 46 6.30 -3.39 7.07
C THR A 46 5.76 -3.78 5.69
N GLU A 47 4.77 -4.67 5.65
CA GLU A 47 4.13 -5.08 4.40
C GLU A 47 3.47 -3.89 3.67
N ALA A 48 2.80 -3.00 4.40
CA ALA A 48 2.20 -1.81 3.81
C ALA A 48 3.26 -0.86 3.23
N HIS A 49 4.40 -0.67 3.90
CA HIS A 49 5.52 0.13 3.39
C HIS A 49 6.14 -0.49 2.15
N ASP A 50 6.43 -1.79 2.16
CA ASP A 50 6.98 -2.53 1.02
C ASP A 50 6.11 -2.39 -0.22
N TRP A 51 4.78 -2.56 -0.07
CA TRP A 51 3.85 -2.36 -1.17
C TRP A 51 3.73 -0.89 -1.59
N GLY A 52 3.87 0.05 -0.65
CA GLY A 52 3.94 1.48 -0.93
C GLY A 52 5.11 1.84 -1.84
N GLU A 53 6.29 1.28 -1.57
CA GLU A 53 7.48 1.44 -2.40
C GLU A 53 7.31 0.80 -3.77
N LYS A 54 6.84 -0.46 -3.83
CA LYS A 54 6.57 -1.15 -5.11
C LYS A 54 5.58 -0.36 -5.98
N ARG A 55 4.52 0.18 -5.38
CA ARG A 55 3.55 1.05 -6.06
C ARG A 55 4.21 2.32 -6.60
N ALA A 56 5.08 2.97 -5.82
CA ALA A 56 5.80 4.16 -6.25
C ALA A 56 6.74 3.86 -7.44
N GLN A 57 7.48 2.76 -7.38
CA GLN A 57 8.36 2.30 -8.45
C GLN A 57 7.57 1.95 -9.73
N ALA A 58 6.47 1.22 -9.61
CA ALA A 58 5.60 0.88 -10.73
C ALA A 58 5.01 2.15 -11.39
N ARG A 59 4.57 3.12 -10.57
CA ARG A 59 4.09 4.43 -11.07
C ARG A 59 5.17 5.19 -11.82
N PHE A 60 6.41 5.17 -11.32
CA PHE A 60 7.54 5.82 -11.98
C PHE A 60 7.82 5.20 -13.36
N ARG A 61 7.84 3.86 -13.45
CA ARG A 61 8.02 3.13 -14.71
C ARG A 61 6.90 3.44 -15.71
N LEU A 62 5.64 3.42 -15.26
CA LEU A 62 4.48 3.76 -16.09
C LEU A 62 4.62 5.19 -16.66
N LYS A 63 4.91 6.18 -15.83
CA LYS A 63 5.14 7.56 -16.26
C LYS A 63 6.30 7.70 -17.25
N ALA A 64 7.38 6.95 -17.05
CA ALA A 64 8.52 6.97 -17.97
C ALA A 64 8.12 6.44 -19.36
N LEU A 65 7.28 5.41 -19.43
CA LEU A 65 6.74 4.89 -20.68
C LEU A 65 5.73 5.84 -21.32
N GLU A 66 4.85 6.47 -20.53
CA GLU A 66 3.93 7.52 -21.01
C GLU A 66 4.70 8.66 -21.69
N LYS A 67 5.80 9.11 -21.09
CA LYS A 67 6.67 10.15 -21.66
C LYS A 67 7.30 9.69 -22.97
N LYS A 68 7.84 8.47 -23.01
CA LYS A 68 8.45 7.88 -24.22
C LYS A 68 7.45 7.61 -25.35
N ALA A 69 6.16 7.48 -25.03
CA ALA A 69 5.14 7.16 -26.03
C ALA A 69 5.02 8.23 -27.13
N SER A 70 5.17 9.50 -26.79
CA SER A 70 5.10 10.60 -27.78
C SER A 70 6.28 10.55 -28.75
N ASP A 71 7.48 10.33 -28.23
CA ASP A 71 8.71 10.23 -29.02
C ASP A 71 8.65 9.01 -29.93
N PHE A 72 8.24 7.86 -29.38
CA PHE A 72 8.05 6.63 -30.14
C PHE A 72 6.99 6.79 -31.24
N TYR A 73 5.84 7.39 -30.93
CA TYR A 73 4.79 7.67 -31.91
C TYR A 73 5.27 8.59 -33.04
N SER A 74 6.07 9.61 -32.71
CA SER A 74 6.62 10.54 -33.69
C SER A 74 7.69 9.88 -34.57
N HIS A 75 8.59 9.11 -33.96
CA HIS A 75 9.64 8.36 -34.65
C HIS A 75 9.08 7.38 -35.67
N VAL A 76 8.12 6.56 -35.25
CA VAL A 76 7.38 5.69 -36.17
C VAL A 76 6.74 6.51 -37.28
N GLY A 77 6.05 7.61 -36.92
CA GLY A 77 5.34 8.43 -37.89
C GLY A 77 6.25 8.96 -38.99
N PHE A 78 7.50 9.29 -38.63
CA PHE A 78 8.55 9.66 -39.57
C PHE A 78 9.01 8.50 -40.46
N GLN A 79 9.04 7.27 -39.95
CA GLN A 79 9.48 6.10 -40.71
C GLN A 79 8.43 5.59 -41.72
N LEU A 80 7.14 5.78 -41.45
CA LEU A 80 6.05 5.24 -42.29
C LEU A 80 6.18 5.56 -43.79
N PRO A 81 6.48 6.79 -44.23
CA PRO A 81 6.57 7.12 -45.66
C PRO A 81 7.75 6.45 -46.38
N TYR A 82 8.76 5.98 -45.65
CA TYR A 82 9.92 5.26 -46.22
C TYR A 82 9.65 3.76 -46.37
N VAL A 83 8.58 3.27 -45.74
CA VAL A 83 8.28 1.83 -45.63
C VAL A 83 6.99 1.47 -46.34
N LEU A 84 6.06 2.41 -46.48
CA LEU A 84 4.73 2.20 -47.04
C LEU A 84 4.44 3.21 -48.16
N SER A 85 3.56 2.84 -49.08
CA SER A 85 3.04 3.80 -50.07
C SER A 85 2.21 4.90 -49.39
N GLU A 86 2.08 6.05 -50.05
CA GLU A 86 1.29 7.19 -49.53
C GLU A 86 -0.15 6.80 -49.21
N ALA A 87 -0.79 6.00 -50.07
CA ALA A 87 -2.14 5.47 -49.88
C ALA A 87 -2.29 4.62 -48.60
N GLN A 88 -1.22 3.94 -48.18
CA GLN A 88 -1.18 3.14 -46.96
C GLN A 88 -0.83 3.98 -45.71
N CYS A 89 -0.12 5.09 -45.87
CA CYS A 89 0.28 5.99 -44.77
C CYS A 89 -0.89 6.84 -44.23
N ILE A 90 -1.71 7.40 -45.11
CA ILE A 90 -2.84 8.29 -44.75
C ILE A 90 -3.74 7.71 -43.64
N PRO A 91 -4.21 6.45 -43.73
CA PRO A 91 -5.08 5.89 -42.68
C PRO A 91 -4.38 5.63 -41.34
N LEU A 92 -3.06 5.73 -41.25
CA LEU A 92 -2.25 5.51 -40.03
C LEU A 92 -2.02 6.78 -39.20
N CYS A 93 -2.41 7.93 -39.74
CA CYS A 93 -2.33 9.24 -39.11
C CYS A 93 -3.66 9.58 -38.42
N THR A 94 -3.80 9.17 -37.16
CA THR A 94 -5.01 9.43 -36.36
C THR A 94 -5.13 10.89 -35.93
N GLY A 95 -6.37 11.33 -35.73
CA GLY A 95 -6.67 12.69 -35.26
C GLY A 95 -6.09 12.99 -33.88
N ARG A 96 -5.74 14.27 -33.66
CA ARG A 96 -5.10 14.76 -32.42
C ARG A 96 -5.98 14.64 -31.17
N HIS A 97 -7.27 14.34 -31.32
CA HIS A 97 -8.24 14.20 -30.23
C HIS A 97 -8.05 12.94 -29.37
N LEU A 98 -7.32 11.93 -29.87
CA LEU A 98 -6.98 10.74 -29.08
C LEU A 98 -5.71 10.98 -28.24
N ASN A 99 -5.60 10.34 -27.08
CA ASN A 99 -4.33 10.27 -26.36
C ASN A 99 -3.29 9.45 -27.14
N VAL A 100 -2.00 9.66 -26.87
CA VAL A 100 -0.89 9.07 -27.65
C VAL A 100 -0.91 7.54 -27.63
N ILE A 101 -1.24 6.92 -26.50
CA ILE A 101 -1.32 5.46 -26.38
C ILE A 101 -2.42 4.90 -27.28
N ASN A 102 -3.59 5.51 -27.32
CA ASN A 102 -4.69 5.10 -28.20
C ASN A 102 -4.33 5.29 -29.68
N ARG A 103 -3.58 6.36 -30.01
CA ARG A 103 -3.05 6.53 -31.37
C ARG A 103 -2.04 5.43 -31.73
N LEU A 104 -1.15 5.06 -30.80
CA LEU A 104 -0.21 3.94 -30.98
C LEU A 104 -0.95 2.60 -31.16
N ARG A 105 -1.97 2.31 -30.35
CA ARG A 105 -2.79 1.10 -30.49
C ARG A 105 -3.48 1.05 -31.84
N TYR A 106 -4.09 2.15 -32.26
CA TYR A 106 -4.73 2.23 -33.57
C TYR A 106 -3.71 1.96 -34.69
N ARG A 107 -2.57 2.65 -34.65
CA ARG A 107 -1.52 2.50 -35.67
C ARG A 107 -0.98 1.08 -35.72
N GLY A 108 -0.70 0.48 -34.56
CA GLY A 108 -0.25 -0.91 -34.46
C GLY A 108 -1.25 -1.90 -35.07
N ARG A 109 -2.56 -1.73 -34.79
CA ARG A 109 -3.62 -2.56 -35.40
C ARG A 109 -3.69 -2.40 -36.92
N ALA A 110 -3.50 -1.18 -37.41
CA ALA A 110 -3.55 -0.90 -38.84
C ALA A 110 -2.29 -1.41 -39.57
N LEU A 111 -1.09 -1.25 -38.99
CA LEU A 111 0.15 -1.88 -39.47
C LEU A 111 0.03 -3.40 -39.55
N ALA A 112 -0.55 -4.04 -38.53
CA ALA A 112 -0.74 -5.49 -38.51
C ALA A 112 -1.63 -6.02 -39.66
N LYS A 113 -2.48 -5.18 -40.25
CA LYS A 113 -3.36 -5.56 -41.39
C LYS A 113 -2.68 -5.43 -42.75
N ILE A 114 -1.64 -4.61 -42.85
CA ILE A 114 -0.97 -4.28 -44.13
C ILE A 114 0.42 -4.90 -44.24
N GLN A 115 0.99 -5.36 -43.13
CA GLN A 115 2.31 -5.98 -43.12
C GLN A 115 2.39 -7.25 -43.98
N GLN A 116 3.50 -7.44 -44.68
CA GLN A 116 3.84 -8.72 -45.30
C GLN A 116 5.07 -9.35 -44.60
N PRO A 117 5.13 -10.69 -44.49
CA PRO A 117 6.27 -11.35 -43.88
C PRO A 117 7.59 -10.97 -44.57
N GLY A 118 8.57 -10.51 -43.78
CA GLY A 118 9.92 -10.20 -44.26
C GLY A 118 10.15 -8.78 -44.77
N ASP A 119 9.12 -7.92 -44.77
CA ASP A 119 9.28 -6.51 -45.16
C ASP A 119 9.58 -5.59 -43.94
N ALA A 120 9.96 -4.34 -44.24
CA ALA A 120 10.25 -3.34 -43.21
C ALA A 120 9.00 -2.92 -42.38
N SER A 121 7.79 -3.17 -42.89
CA SER A 121 6.55 -2.85 -42.19
C SER A 121 6.25 -3.87 -41.08
N ALA A 122 6.66 -5.13 -41.26
CA ALA A 122 6.62 -6.16 -40.21
C ALA A 122 7.52 -5.79 -39.02
N VAL A 123 8.69 -5.18 -39.27
CA VAL A 123 9.58 -4.68 -38.22
C VAL A 123 8.90 -3.57 -37.42
N LEU A 124 8.30 -2.58 -38.09
CA LEU A 124 7.56 -1.50 -37.44
C LEU A 124 6.36 -2.00 -36.63
N ALA A 125 5.63 -3.00 -37.16
CA ALA A 125 4.53 -3.62 -36.46
C ALA A 125 4.99 -4.35 -35.18
N ALA A 126 6.10 -5.09 -35.25
CA ALA A 126 6.71 -5.75 -34.11
C ALA A 126 7.16 -4.74 -33.03
N ASP A 127 7.77 -3.63 -33.43
CA ASP A 127 8.17 -2.56 -32.51
C ASP A 127 6.98 -1.92 -31.79
N HIS A 128 5.85 -1.72 -32.47
CA HIS A 128 4.61 -1.25 -31.82
C HIS A 128 4.09 -2.25 -30.81
N GLN A 129 4.03 -3.52 -31.19
CA GLN A 129 3.53 -4.57 -30.31
C GLN A 129 4.41 -4.66 -29.06
N ARG A 130 5.73 -4.60 -29.21
CA ARG A 130 6.69 -4.58 -28.10
C ARG A 130 6.50 -3.37 -27.20
N PHE A 131 6.36 -2.16 -27.76
CA PHE A 131 6.14 -0.95 -26.97
C PHE A 131 4.81 -1.03 -26.18
N LEU A 132 3.73 -1.42 -26.85
CA LEU A 132 2.40 -1.54 -26.25
C LEU A 132 2.37 -2.64 -25.17
N ALA A 133 3.02 -3.78 -25.41
CA ALA A 133 3.14 -4.85 -24.41
C ALA A 133 3.91 -4.38 -23.17
N ALA A 134 4.99 -3.63 -23.34
CA ALA A 134 5.74 -3.05 -22.22
C ALA A 134 4.90 -2.01 -21.44
N TYR A 135 4.11 -1.20 -22.15
CA TYR A 135 3.19 -0.24 -21.54
C TYR A 135 2.08 -0.95 -20.76
N ASP A 136 1.43 -1.95 -21.35
CA ASP A 136 0.34 -2.70 -20.72
C ASP A 136 0.83 -3.46 -19.49
N GLY A 137 1.99 -4.11 -19.58
CA GLY A 137 2.62 -4.75 -18.41
C GLY A 137 2.94 -3.75 -17.29
N ALA A 138 3.36 -2.52 -17.61
CA ALA A 138 3.60 -1.49 -16.61
C ALA A 138 2.31 -0.96 -15.96
N VAL A 139 1.20 -0.89 -16.71
CA VAL A 139 -0.12 -0.58 -16.17
C VAL A 139 -0.58 -1.68 -15.22
N ASP A 140 -0.49 -2.94 -15.63
CA ASP A 140 -0.88 -4.09 -14.81
C ASP A 140 -0.05 -4.17 -13.52
N ASP A 141 1.26 -3.97 -13.61
CA ASP A 141 2.16 -3.89 -12.46
C ASP A 141 1.75 -2.78 -11.48
N PHE A 142 1.40 -1.60 -12.00
CA PHE A 142 0.95 -0.49 -11.18
C PHE A 142 -0.40 -0.77 -10.51
N LEU A 143 -1.37 -1.30 -11.25
CA LEU A 143 -2.70 -1.64 -10.73
C LEU A 143 -2.62 -2.71 -9.65
N ARG A 144 -1.81 -3.76 -9.88
CA ARG A 144 -1.53 -4.80 -8.88
C ARG A 144 -0.92 -4.20 -7.63
N ALA A 145 0.19 -3.46 -7.75
CA ALA A 145 0.86 -2.87 -6.60
C ALA A 145 -0.04 -1.86 -5.85
N ALA A 146 -0.91 -1.14 -6.55
CA ALA A 146 -1.88 -0.24 -5.94
C ALA A 146 -2.96 -1.00 -5.16
N GLY A 147 -3.46 -2.11 -5.69
CA GLY A 147 -4.42 -2.98 -5.02
C GLY A 147 -3.84 -3.61 -3.75
N GLU A 148 -2.66 -4.20 -3.85
CA GLU A 148 -1.96 -4.81 -2.71
C GLU A 148 -1.63 -3.77 -1.63
N PHE A 149 -1.15 -2.59 -2.01
CA PHE A 149 -0.92 -1.50 -1.07
C PHE A 149 -2.20 -1.08 -0.33
N GLN A 150 -3.32 -0.97 -1.05
CA GLN A 150 -4.60 -0.62 -0.43
C GLN A 150 -5.09 -1.71 0.53
N HIS A 151 -4.89 -2.98 0.19
CA HIS A 151 -5.21 -4.11 1.05
C HIS A 151 -4.35 -4.10 2.33
N ALA A 152 -3.03 -4.05 2.20
CA ALA A 152 -2.10 -4.01 3.33
C ALA A 152 -2.37 -2.81 4.26
N GLN A 153 -2.63 -1.63 3.67
CA GLN A 153 -3.03 -0.45 4.44
C GLN A 153 -4.33 -0.68 5.22
N ARG A 154 -5.33 -1.33 4.64
CA ARG A 154 -6.59 -1.63 5.33
C ARG A 154 -6.37 -2.59 6.49
N CYS A 155 -5.58 -3.65 6.30
CA CYS A 155 -5.25 -4.62 7.35
C CYS A 155 -4.53 -3.93 8.53
N ALA A 156 -3.49 -3.14 8.26
CA ALA A 156 -2.77 -2.39 9.30
C ALA A 156 -3.69 -1.41 10.05
N LEU A 157 -4.60 -0.74 9.34
CA LEU A 157 -5.56 0.17 9.95
C LEU A 157 -6.56 -0.56 10.85
N GLN A 158 -7.15 -1.65 10.38
CA GLN A 158 -8.10 -2.45 11.15
C GLN A 158 -7.45 -2.99 12.42
N GLU A 159 -6.25 -3.55 12.29
CA GLU A 159 -5.45 -4.03 13.43
C GLU A 159 -5.18 -2.89 14.43
N SER A 160 -4.75 -1.72 13.93
CA SER A 160 -4.46 -0.57 14.79
C SER A 160 -5.69 -0.08 15.58
N GLN A 161 -6.91 -0.23 15.04
CA GLN A 161 -8.13 0.12 15.76
C GLN A 161 -8.42 -0.88 16.89
N GLN A 162 -8.29 -2.17 16.62
CA GLN A 162 -8.44 -3.22 17.64
C GLN A 162 -7.42 -3.04 18.76
N ILE A 163 -6.16 -2.79 18.42
CA ILE A 163 -5.09 -2.56 19.40
C ILE A 163 -5.35 -1.32 20.26
N ARG A 164 -5.97 -0.25 19.73
CA ARG A 164 -6.30 0.93 20.54
C ARG A 164 -7.21 0.60 21.72
N GLU A 165 -8.12 -0.35 21.57
CA GLU A 165 -8.99 -0.81 22.67
C GLU A 165 -8.18 -1.55 23.74
N ILE A 166 -7.24 -2.40 23.32
CA ILE A 166 -6.30 -3.10 24.20
C ILE A 166 -5.41 -2.09 24.94
N LEU A 167 -4.89 -1.08 24.25
CA LEU A 167 -4.06 -0.02 24.85
C LEU A 167 -4.83 0.80 25.89
N VAL A 168 -6.13 1.03 25.72
CA VAL A 168 -6.96 1.68 26.75
C VAL A 168 -7.03 0.83 28.02
N GLN A 169 -7.24 -0.48 27.88
CA GLN A 169 -7.28 -1.42 29.02
C GLN A 169 -5.90 -1.57 29.68
N ALA A 170 -4.85 -1.71 28.89
CA ALA A 170 -3.46 -1.75 29.34
C ALA A 170 -3.10 -0.48 30.13
N LYS A 171 -3.48 0.69 29.62
CA LYS A 171 -3.25 1.97 30.32
C LYS A 171 -3.89 1.97 31.72
N ALA A 172 -5.11 1.47 31.85
CA ALA A 172 -5.79 1.41 33.15
C ALA A 172 -5.03 0.49 34.12
N GLN A 173 -4.69 -0.73 33.69
CA GLN A 173 -3.92 -1.68 34.50
C GLN A 173 -2.55 -1.14 34.93
N LEU A 174 -1.84 -0.47 34.00
CA LEU A 174 -0.55 0.16 34.31
C LEU A 174 -0.68 1.29 35.33
N LEU A 175 -1.74 2.10 35.26
CA LEU A 175 -1.98 3.18 36.22
C LEU A 175 -2.37 2.65 37.60
N GLU A 176 -3.10 1.54 37.68
CA GLU A 176 -3.45 0.87 38.94
C GLU A 176 -2.23 0.23 39.63
N ALA A 177 -1.28 -0.28 38.83
CA ALA A 177 -0.04 -0.87 39.34
C ALA A 177 1.01 0.17 39.76
N CYS A 178 0.83 1.45 39.42
CA CYS A 178 1.77 2.52 39.76
C CYS A 178 1.38 3.25 41.06
N SER A 179 2.37 3.64 41.86
CA SER A 179 2.13 4.59 42.95
C SER A 179 1.76 5.98 42.42
N LEU A 180 0.80 6.64 43.06
CA LEU A 180 0.38 7.98 42.68
C LEU A 180 1.54 8.97 42.85
N GLY A 181 1.89 9.65 41.75
CA GLY A 181 2.92 10.69 41.74
C GLY A 181 4.30 10.25 41.25
N ASP A 182 4.50 8.95 41.03
CA ASP A 182 5.74 8.41 40.45
C ASP A 182 5.93 8.85 38.99
N GLU A 183 7.18 8.84 38.53
CA GLU A 183 7.50 9.22 37.15
C GLU A 183 6.84 8.31 36.11
N SER A 184 6.76 7.00 36.38
CA SER A 184 6.02 6.05 35.55
C SER A 184 4.54 6.43 35.46
N TYR A 185 3.91 6.76 36.60
CA TYR A 185 2.51 7.21 36.65
C TYR A 185 2.30 8.47 35.80
N LYS A 186 3.16 9.49 35.96
CA LYS A 186 3.09 10.74 35.17
C LYS A 186 3.28 10.47 33.68
N SER A 187 4.23 9.62 33.31
CA SER A 187 4.51 9.23 31.92
C SER A 187 3.29 8.55 31.28
N ILE A 188 2.77 7.49 31.92
CA ILE A 188 1.61 6.74 31.43
C ILE A 188 0.38 7.65 31.32
N LYS A 189 0.13 8.49 32.34
CA LYS A 189 -1.03 9.39 32.38
C LYS A 189 -1.05 10.37 31.20
N LYS A 190 0.10 10.96 30.87
CA LYS A 190 0.25 11.94 29.77
C LYS A 190 -0.01 11.35 28.37
N ARG A 191 0.18 10.05 28.18
CA ARG A 191 -0.02 9.40 26.87
C ARG A 191 -1.50 9.28 26.53
N VAL A 192 -1.93 9.89 25.43
CA VAL A 192 -3.35 9.88 25.02
C VAL A 192 -3.59 8.78 24.01
N VAL A 193 -4.26 7.71 24.43
CA VAL A 193 -4.77 6.68 23.52
C VAL A 193 -6.14 7.13 23.02
N ARG A 194 -6.21 7.63 21.79
CA ARG A 194 -7.49 8.02 21.17
C ARG A 194 -8.13 6.80 20.53
N THR A 195 -9.28 6.38 21.02
CA THR A 195 -10.19 5.49 20.28
C THR A 195 -11.16 6.37 19.51
N LYS A 196 -11.23 6.23 18.19
CA LYS A 196 -12.43 6.68 17.48
C LYS A 196 -13.50 5.65 17.81
N ARG A 197 -14.65 6.05 18.36
CA ARG A 197 -15.83 5.18 18.36
C ARG A 197 -16.09 4.81 16.90
N ALA A 198 -15.71 3.59 16.52
CA ALA A 198 -15.99 3.09 15.20
C ALA A 198 -17.50 2.90 15.13
N LEU A 199 -18.19 3.82 14.44
CA LEU A 199 -19.45 3.49 13.77
C LEU A 199 -19.14 2.33 12.81
N GLY A 200 -19.32 1.08 13.27
CA GLY A 200 -19.32 -0.10 12.39
C GLY A 200 -18.38 -1.27 12.71
N LEU A 201 -17.65 -1.30 13.83
CA LEU A 201 -16.91 -2.52 14.24
C LEU A 201 -17.46 -3.02 15.58
N GLY A 202 -18.65 -3.60 15.51
CA GLY A 202 -19.20 -4.40 16.60
C GLY A 202 -18.57 -5.78 16.60
N ALA A 203 -18.30 -6.28 17.81
CA ALA A 203 -17.70 -7.55 18.18
C ALA A 203 -16.16 -7.56 18.19
N LEU A 204 -15.57 -7.60 19.38
CA LEU A 204 -14.71 -8.73 19.81
C LEU A 204 -14.39 -8.65 21.32
N GLN A 205 -13.94 -9.80 21.84
CA GLN A 205 -14.00 -10.27 23.23
C GLN A 205 -13.33 -9.38 24.28
N LYS A 206 -13.98 -9.29 25.45
CA LYS A 206 -13.39 -8.73 26.68
C LYS A 206 -12.12 -9.54 27.05
N LEU A 207 -11.03 -8.85 27.36
CA LEU A 207 -9.86 -9.48 27.98
C LEU A 207 -10.30 -10.19 29.28
N PRO A 208 -9.67 -11.33 29.64
CA PRO A 208 -10.01 -12.05 30.86
C PRO A 208 -9.73 -11.17 32.10
N THR A 209 -10.80 -10.68 32.70
CA THR A 209 -10.78 -10.00 34.00
C THR A 209 -11.02 -11.01 35.10
N SER A 210 -9.97 -11.65 35.63
CA SER A 210 -9.87 -12.02 37.05
C SER A 210 -8.60 -12.82 37.35
N VAL A 211 -7.69 -12.23 38.13
CA VAL A 211 -6.95 -12.99 39.14
C VAL A 211 -7.61 -12.61 40.46
N GLY A 212 -8.58 -13.43 40.90
CA GLY A 212 -9.17 -13.33 42.23
C GLY A 212 -8.43 -14.26 43.19
N PRO A 213 -8.27 -13.90 44.48
CA PRO A 213 -7.48 -14.68 45.43
C PRO A 213 -8.23 -15.94 45.86
N ILE A 214 -7.57 -17.09 45.82
CA ILE A 214 -8.03 -18.32 46.48
C ILE A 214 -7.70 -18.18 47.97
N TYR A 215 -8.63 -17.68 48.77
CA TYR A 215 -8.64 -17.91 50.22
C TYR A 215 -9.92 -18.66 50.57
N GLY A 216 -9.77 -19.97 50.73
CA GLY A 216 -10.74 -20.81 51.44
C GLY A 216 -10.23 -21.04 52.85
N PHE A 217 -10.90 -20.43 53.83
CA PHE A 217 -10.89 -20.85 55.22
C PHE A 217 -12.35 -21.03 55.63
N GLU A 218 -12.79 -22.28 55.67
CA GLU A 218 -13.70 -22.83 56.69
C GLU A 218 -13.23 -24.25 57.02
#